data_AF-A0A3S1C3B8-F1
#
_entry.id   AF-A0A3S1C3B8-F1
#
_cell.length_a   1.000
_cell.length_b   1.000
_cell.length_c   1.000
_cell.angle_alpha   90.00
_cell.angle_beta   90.00
_cell.angle_gamma   90.00
#
_symmetry.space_group_name_H-M   'P 1'
#
loop_
_entity.id
_entity.type
_entity.pdbx_description
1 polymer ?
#
loop_
_entity_poly.entity_id
_entity_poly.type
_entity_poly.pdbx_seq_one_letter_code
_entity_poly.pdbx_strand_id
1 'polypeptide(L)'
;MPQTKPYQPLLLRLLHSINAILIIGALITGFLVYDSWDGRFGSLGITRVNRDLIDIHGTFGFFISFVALPIFLIYCWNAGRQRLIQASTFKQLGNVRKPAWWYALQQVINTLVLLAALFSVISGKFQDENWLPQGELNHIAYYIHLIAWVVIVIALLMHLLMSAKVGGFPLLLSMLDITYRPNDSPRLWRQKIVNWFQKK
;
A
#
# COMPACT_ATOMS: atom_id res chain seq x y z
N MET A 1 8.24 12.67 -22.43
CA MET A 1 8.46 13.37 -21.14
C MET A 1 9.88 13.96 -21.09
N PRO A 2 10.06 15.22 -20.67
CA PRO A 2 11.37 15.88 -20.58
C PRO A 2 12.33 15.19 -19.59
N GLN A 3 13.65 15.31 -19.82
CA GLN A 3 14.68 14.72 -18.94
C GLN A 3 14.73 15.35 -17.54
N THR A 4 14.24 16.58 -17.40
CA THR A 4 14.31 17.39 -16.17
C THR A 4 13.23 17.05 -15.13
N LYS A 5 12.23 16.23 -15.48
CA LYS A 5 11.18 15.80 -14.53
C LYS A 5 11.55 14.48 -13.85
N PRO A 6 11.29 14.32 -12.54
CA PRO A 6 11.33 13.02 -11.89
C PRO A 6 10.53 12.01 -12.70
N TYR A 7 11.14 10.87 -13.03
CA TYR A 7 10.58 9.90 -13.94
C TYR A 7 10.56 8.51 -13.32
N GLN A 8 9.41 7.85 -13.41
CA GLN A 8 9.23 6.44 -13.09
C GLN A 8 8.68 5.73 -14.34
N PRO A 9 9.14 4.50 -14.65
CA PRO A 9 8.60 3.73 -15.76
C PRO A 9 7.08 3.63 -15.70
N LEU A 10 6.40 3.75 -16.85
CA LEU A 10 4.93 3.76 -16.93
C LEU A 10 4.31 2.51 -16.30
N LEU A 11 4.85 1.32 -16.59
CA LEU A 11 4.37 0.06 -16.01
C LEU A 11 4.37 0.09 -14.48
N LEU A 12 5.43 0.62 -13.86
CA LEU A 12 5.53 0.70 -12.40
C LEU A 12 4.53 1.71 -11.80
N ARG A 13 4.29 2.83 -12.49
CA ARG A 13 3.29 3.82 -12.06
C ARG A 13 1.87 3.27 -12.15
N LEU A 14 1.54 2.52 -13.21
CA LEU A 14 0.25 1.86 -13.35
C LEU A 14 0.04 0.80 -12.28
N LEU A 15 1.03 -0.08 -12.06
CA LEU A 15 0.97 -1.09 -11.00
C LEU A 15 0.82 -0.46 -9.61
N HIS A 16 1.58 0.60 -9.34
CA HIS A 16 1.47 1.34 -8.09
C HIS A 16 0.08 1.99 -7.93
N SER A 17 -0.47 2.59 -9.00
CA SER A 17 -1.79 3.23 -8.97
C SER A 17 -2.92 2.22 -8.77
N ILE A 18 -2.85 1.06 -9.43
CA ILE A 18 -3.80 -0.05 -9.21
C ILE A 18 -3.74 -0.50 -7.75
N ASN A 19 -2.53 -0.69 -7.21
CA ASN A 19 -2.37 -1.06 -5.81
C ASN A 19 -2.93 0.01 -4.86
N ALA A 20 -2.67 1.29 -5.15
CA ALA A 20 -3.20 2.40 -4.35
C ALA A 20 -4.74 2.42 -4.36
N ILE A 21 -5.38 2.23 -5.52
CA ILE A 21 -6.84 2.16 -5.64
C ILE A 21 -7.38 0.98 -4.83
N LEU A 22 -6.75 -0.20 -4.92
CA LEU A 22 -7.18 -1.38 -4.16
C LEU A 22 -7.06 -1.16 -2.65
N ILE A 23 -5.91 -0.66 -2.17
CA ILE A 23 -5.70 -0.38 -0.74
C ILE A 23 -6.67 0.69 -0.25
N ILE A 24 -6.87 1.79 -0.98
CA ILE A 24 -7.79 2.86 -0.58
C ILE A 24 -9.24 2.34 -0.57
N GLY A 25 -9.64 1.54 -1.56
CA GLY A 25 -10.94 0.89 -1.59
C GLY A 25 -11.14 -0.05 -0.40
N ALA A 26 -10.13 -0.87 -0.07
CA ALA A 26 -10.15 -1.73 1.12
C ALA A 26 -10.23 -0.93 2.42
N LEU A 27 -9.51 0.19 2.54
CA LEU A 27 -9.56 1.06 3.71
C LEU A 27 -10.96 1.65 3.92
N ILE A 28 -11.56 2.18 2.85
CA ILE A 28 -12.90 2.78 2.91
C ILE A 28 -13.94 1.71 3.24
N THR A 29 -13.94 0.59 2.52
CA THR A 29 -14.90 -0.48 2.75
C THR A 29 -14.72 -1.15 4.11
N GLY A 30 -13.49 -1.31 4.59
CA GLY A 30 -13.20 -1.82 5.93
C GLY A 30 -13.69 -0.87 7.02
N PHE A 31 -13.57 0.45 6.82
CA PHE A 31 -14.20 1.43 7.69
C PHE A 31 -15.71 1.30 7.71
N LEU A 32 -16.36 1.16 6.55
CA LEU A 32 -17.82 1.01 6.47
C LEU A 32 -18.31 -0.29 7.14
N VAL A 33 -17.55 -1.39 7.03
CA VAL A 33 -17.81 -2.63 7.78
C VAL A 33 -17.72 -2.36 9.29
N TYR A 34 -16.63 -1.73 9.74
CA TYR A 34 -16.44 -1.41 11.15
C TYR A 34 -17.54 -0.48 11.71
N ASP A 35 -17.94 0.55 10.95
CA ASP A 35 -19.00 1.50 11.29
C ASP A 35 -20.39 0.83 11.35
N SER A 36 -20.58 -0.25 10.58
CA SER A 36 -21.83 -1.01 10.54
C SER A 36 -22.01 -1.99 11.71
N TRP A 37 -20.91 -2.52 12.27
CA TRP A 37 -20.96 -3.71 13.14
C TRP A 37 -20.23 -3.61 14.48
N ASP A 38 -19.11 -2.87 14.58
CA ASP A 38 -18.32 -2.79 15.82
C ASP A 38 -18.48 -1.42 16.50
N GLY A 39 -17.95 -0.36 15.90
CA GLY A 39 -18.06 1.00 16.42
C GLY A 39 -17.49 1.27 17.82
N ARG A 40 -16.89 0.28 18.53
CA ARG A 40 -16.47 0.40 19.94
C ARG A 40 -15.41 1.47 20.20
N PHE A 41 -14.58 1.76 19.20
CA PHE A 41 -13.51 2.77 19.26
C PHE A 41 -13.92 4.10 18.60
N GLY A 42 -15.23 4.34 18.48
CA GLY A 42 -15.83 5.47 17.79
C GLY A 42 -16.47 5.05 16.47
N SER A 43 -17.57 5.68 16.11
CA SER A 43 -18.33 5.45 14.87
C SER A 43 -18.81 6.80 14.35
N LEU A 44 -18.95 6.92 13.03
CA LEU A 44 -19.54 8.10 12.40
C LEU A 44 -21.06 7.93 12.21
N GLY A 45 -21.59 6.71 12.36
CA GLY A 45 -23.02 6.41 12.20
C GLY A 45 -23.54 6.68 10.79
N ILE A 46 -22.64 6.71 9.80
CA ILE A 46 -22.99 6.98 8.40
C ILE A 46 -23.50 5.72 7.70
N THR A 47 -23.24 4.56 8.28
CA THR A 47 -23.57 3.26 7.71
C THR A 47 -24.58 2.53 8.58
N ARG A 48 -25.50 1.80 7.95
CA ARG A 48 -26.39 0.85 8.63
C ARG A 48 -25.81 -0.54 8.51
N VAL A 49 -26.23 -1.41 9.43
CA VAL A 49 -25.96 -2.85 9.39
C VAL A 49 -26.20 -3.40 7.98
N ASN A 50 -25.12 -3.83 7.32
CA ASN A 50 -25.15 -4.31 5.94
C ASN A 50 -24.08 -5.39 5.73
N ARG A 51 -24.51 -6.59 5.35
CA ARG A 51 -23.62 -7.73 5.10
C ARG A 51 -22.86 -7.58 3.77
N ASP A 52 -23.46 -6.94 2.77
CA ASP A 52 -22.82 -6.74 1.45
C ASP A 52 -21.49 -5.97 1.56
N LEU A 53 -21.33 -5.15 2.60
CA LEU A 53 -20.07 -4.45 2.86
C LEU A 53 -18.92 -5.41 3.21
N ILE A 54 -19.21 -6.52 3.88
CA ILE A 54 -18.24 -7.58 4.17
C ILE A 54 -17.78 -8.23 2.86
N ASP A 55 -18.72 -8.53 1.96
CA ASP A 55 -18.43 -9.14 0.66
C ASP A 55 -17.64 -8.21 -0.27
N ILE A 56 -18.03 -6.93 -0.33
CA ILE A 56 -17.32 -5.89 -1.10
C ILE A 56 -15.91 -5.71 -0.54
N HIS A 57 -15.75 -5.61 0.78
CA HIS A 57 -14.45 -5.51 1.43
C HIS A 57 -13.58 -6.75 1.14
N GLY A 58 -14.16 -7.94 1.28
CA GLY A 58 -13.52 -9.22 0.96
C GLY A 58 -13.05 -9.30 -0.49
N THR A 59 -13.80 -8.69 -1.43
CA THR A 59 -13.40 -8.60 -2.85
C THR A 59 -12.11 -7.78 -3.03
N PHE A 60 -11.98 -6.64 -2.37
CA PHE A 60 -10.71 -5.89 -2.36
C PHE A 60 -9.58 -6.73 -1.74
N GLY A 61 -9.86 -7.36 -0.58
CA GLY A 61 -8.92 -8.25 0.08
C GLY A 61 -8.42 -9.37 -0.83
N PHE A 62 -9.30 -9.99 -1.63
CA PHE A 62 -8.95 -11.00 -2.61
C PHE A 62 -7.96 -10.47 -3.66
N PHE A 63 -8.28 -9.36 -4.33
CA PHE A 63 -7.40 -8.80 -5.36
C PHE A 63 -6.05 -8.34 -4.79
N ILE A 64 -6.04 -7.79 -3.57
CA ILE A 64 -4.79 -7.41 -2.90
C ILE A 64 -3.97 -8.68 -2.63
N SER A 65 -4.57 -9.71 -2.03
CA SER A 65 -3.89 -10.93 -1.60
C SER A 65 -3.27 -11.72 -2.75
N PHE A 66 -4.03 -11.90 -3.83
CA PHE A 66 -3.67 -12.85 -4.89
C PHE A 66 -3.09 -12.18 -6.14
N VAL A 67 -3.27 -10.86 -6.31
CA VAL A 67 -2.80 -10.14 -7.50
C VAL A 67 -1.81 -9.05 -7.12
N ALA A 68 -2.26 -8.04 -6.38
CA ALA A 68 -1.46 -6.82 -6.20
C ALA A 68 -0.22 -7.05 -5.32
N LEU A 69 -0.41 -7.66 -4.15
CA LEU A 69 0.66 -7.82 -3.15
C LEU A 69 1.76 -8.77 -3.62
N PRO A 70 1.49 -9.95 -4.22
CA PRO A 70 2.54 -10.81 -4.77
C PRO A 70 3.39 -10.11 -5.84
N ILE A 71 2.76 -9.41 -6.79
CA ILE A 71 3.47 -8.66 -7.84
C ILE A 71 4.32 -7.55 -7.22
N PHE A 72 3.77 -6.82 -6.24
CA PHE A 72 4.47 -5.72 -5.59
C PHE A 72 5.62 -6.20 -4.71
N LEU A 73 5.50 -7.37 -4.06
CA LEU A 73 6.58 -8.00 -3.30
C LEU A 73 7.74 -8.41 -4.21
N ILE A 74 7.48 -9.01 -5.36
CA ILE A 74 8.50 -9.36 -6.36
C ILE A 74 9.27 -8.09 -6.80
N TYR A 75 8.54 -7.00 -7.07
CA TYR A 75 9.14 -5.71 -7.36
C TYR A 75 10.02 -5.19 -6.20
N CYS A 76 9.49 -5.22 -4.98
CA CYS A 76 10.15 -4.72 -3.78
C CYS A 76 11.43 -5.51 -3.43
N TRP A 77 11.46 -6.81 -3.71
CA TRP A 77 12.63 -7.65 -3.45
C TRP A 77 13.85 -7.27 -4.30
N ASN A 78 13.61 -6.69 -5.48
CA ASN A 78 14.66 -6.39 -6.44
C ASN A 78 14.73 -4.88 -6.72
N ALA A 79 14.02 -4.39 -7.74
CA ALA A 79 14.11 -2.99 -8.19
C ALA A 79 13.62 -1.97 -7.16
N GLY A 80 12.70 -2.36 -6.28
CA GLY A 80 12.16 -1.52 -5.21
C GLY A 80 12.97 -1.55 -3.91
N ARG A 81 13.97 -2.45 -3.77
CA ARG A 81 14.61 -2.76 -2.49
C ARG A 81 15.16 -1.52 -1.79
N GLN A 82 15.82 -0.63 -2.54
CA GLN A 82 16.44 0.59 -2.01
C GLN A 82 15.44 1.57 -1.35
N ARG A 83 14.14 1.41 -1.61
CA ARG A 83 13.07 2.23 -1.01
C ARG A 83 12.54 1.66 0.30
N LEU A 84 12.98 0.46 0.69
CA LEU A 84 12.68 -0.20 1.95
C LEU A 84 13.85 -0.04 2.92
N ILE A 85 13.62 -0.39 4.19
CA ILE A 85 14.66 -0.42 5.23
C ILE A 85 15.92 -1.14 4.72
N GLN A 86 17.06 -0.45 4.85
CA GLN A 86 18.40 -0.92 4.55
C GLN A 86 19.25 -0.95 5.83
N ALA A 87 20.41 -1.60 5.76
CA ALA A 87 21.39 -1.58 6.85
C ALA A 87 21.84 -0.14 7.22
N SER A 88 21.85 0.77 6.25
CA SER A 88 22.19 2.18 6.47
C SER A 88 21.05 3.00 7.08
N THR A 89 19.80 2.54 7.00
CA THR A 89 18.61 3.29 7.46
C THR A 89 18.72 3.67 8.93
N PHE A 90 19.15 2.73 9.80
CA PHE A 90 19.31 3.00 11.23
C PHE A 90 20.37 4.07 11.53
N LYS A 91 21.50 4.07 10.81
CA LYS A 91 22.53 5.10 10.94
C LYS A 91 22.01 6.46 10.45
N GLN A 92 21.22 6.47 9.37
CA GLN A 92 20.65 7.69 8.80
C GLN A 92 19.56 8.29 9.70
N LEU A 93 18.81 7.48 10.45
CA LEU A 93 17.84 7.96 11.44
C LEU A 93 18.48 8.75 12.59
N GLY A 94 19.77 8.54 12.89
CA GLY A 94 20.51 9.36 13.85
C GLY A 94 20.85 10.77 13.34
N ASN A 95 20.77 11.02 12.04
CA ASN A 95 21.15 12.29 11.41
C ASN A 95 19.98 13.29 11.32
N VAL A 96 19.30 13.53 12.44
CA VAL A 96 18.06 14.31 12.54
C VAL A 96 18.18 15.67 11.82
N ARG A 97 17.11 16.08 11.12
CA ARG A 97 17.00 17.29 10.26
C ARG A 97 17.87 17.32 8.99
N LYS A 98 18.78 16.37 8.77
CA LYS A 98 19.52 16.28 7.48
C LYS A 98 18.66 15.58 6.41
N PRO A 99 18.92 15.81 5.10
CA PRO A 99 18.22 15.11 4.02
C PRO A 99 18.20 13.58 4.14
N ALA A 100 19.31 13.00 4.63
CA ALA A 100 19.44 11.56 4.87
C ALA A 100 18.41 11.03 5.89
N TRP A 101 18.03 11.82 6.89
CA TRP A 101 17.05 11.42 7.88
C TRP A 101 15.64 11.31 7.28
N TRP A 102 15.24 12.28 6.44
CA TRP A 102 13.95 12.24 5.76
C TRP A 102 13.84 11.06 4.80
N TYR A 103 14.92 10.74 4.08
CA TYR A 103 14.99 9.56 3.22
C TYR A 103 14.88 8.25 4.03
N ALA A 104 15.59 8.15 5.15
CA ALA A 104 15.51 7.01 6.04
C ALA A 104 14.11 6.83 6.64
N LEU A 105 13.46 7.93 7.04
CA LEU A 105 12.07 7.90 7.52
C LEU A 105 11.12 7.42 6.42
N GLN A 106 11.29 7.89 5.17
CA GLN A 106 10.50 7.38 4.05
C GLN A 106 10.70 5.88 3.83
N GLN A 107 11.92 5.36 3.96
CA GLN A 107 12.19 3.92 3.86
C GLN A 107 11.46 3.11 4.94
N VAL A 108 11.49 3.59 6.19
CA VAL A 108 10.76 2.97 7.31
C VAL A 108 9.26 2.96 7.02
N ILE A 109 8.70 4.09 6.60
CA ILE A 109 7.26 4.19 6.31
C ILE A 109 6.86 3.29 5.14
N ASN A 110 7.65 3.23 4.06
CA ASN A 110 7.39 2.33 2.94
C ASN A 110 7.39 0.86 3.36
N THR A 111 8.32 0.46 4.22
CA THR A 111 8.34 -0.90 4.80
C THR A 111 7.14 -1.14 5.71
N LEU A 112 6.74 -0.15 6.52
CA LEU A 112 5.60 -0.27 7.42
C LEU A 112 4.28 -0.45 6.66
N VAL A 113 4.04 0.31 5.59
CA VAL A 113 2.86 0.13 4.72
C VAL A 113 2.80 -1.30 4.17
N LEU A 114 3.92 -1.83 3.71
CA LEU A 114 3.99 -3.18 3.13
C LEU A 114 3.71 -4.27 4.18
N LEU A 115 4.32 -4.15 5.37
CA LEU A 115 4.08 -5.09 6.46
C LEU A 115 2.64 -5.02 6.95
N ALA A 116 2.09 -3.82 7.11
CA ALA A 116 0.71 -3.63 7.56
C ALA A 116 -0.29 -4.19 6.53
N ALA A 117 -0.06 -4.00 5.23
CA ALA A 117 -0.84 -4.62 4.18
C ALA A 117 -0.79 -6.16 4.24
N LEU A 118 0.39 -6.74 4.49
CA LEU A 118 0.57 -8.18 4.65
C LEU A 118 -0.22 -8.71 5.88
N PHE A 119 -0.09 -8.05 7.03
CA PHE A 119 -0.84 -8.42 8.23
C PHE A 119 -2.35 -8.29 8.01
N SER A 120 -2.81 -7.23 7.34
CA SER A 120 -4.23 -7.02 7.04
C SER A 120 -4.80 -8.15 6.19
N VAL A 121 -4.15 -8.51 5.08
CA VAL A 121 -4.69 -9.59 4.21
C VAL A 121 -4.60 -10.97 4.83
N ILE A 122 -3.52 -11.27 5.58
CA ILE A 122 -3.37 -12.56 6.26
C ILE A 122 -4.45 -12.70 7.34
N SER A 123 -4.56 -11.71 8.23
CA SER A 123 -5.54 -11.75 9.32
C SER A 123 -6.98 -11.74 8.79
N GLY A 124 -7.27 -10.95 7.76
CA GLY A 124 -8.59 -10.91 7.12
C GLY A 124 -8.99 -12.25 6.52
N LYS A 125 -8.03 -13.02 5.97
CA LYS A 125 -8.31 -14.37 5.46
C LYS A 125 -8.71 -15.37 6.56
N PHE A 126 -8.29 -15.13 7.80
CA PHE A 126 -8.65 -15.94 8.97
C PHE A 126 -9.91 -15.45 9.68
N GLN A 127 -10.57 -14.38 9.20
CA GLN A 127 -11.83 -13.94 9.76
C GLN A 127 -12.99 -14.72 9.17
N ASP A 128 -13.89 -15.19 10.04
CA ASP A 128 -15.20 -15.67 9.60
C ASP A 128 -16.12 -14.47 9.36
N GLU A 129 -16.82 -14.48 8.23
CA GLU A 129 -17.76 -13.43 7.83
C GLU A 129 -18.97 -13.30 8.77
N ASN A 130 -19.24 -14.30 9.61
CA ASN A 130 -20.37 -14.30 10.55
C ASN A 130 -20.02 -13.69 11.91
N TRP A 131 -18.74 -13.55 12.27
CA TRP A 131 -18.34 -13.04 13.58
C TRP A 131 -18.93 -11.65 13.86
N LEU A 132 -18.77 -10.72 12.93
CA LEU A 132 -19.29 -9.37 13.06
C LEU A 132 -20.83 -9.34 13.15
N PRO A 133 -21.58 -10.00 12.23
CA PRO A 133 -23.03 -10.12 12.34
C PRO A 133 -23.56 -10.74 13.63
N GLN A 134 -22.80 -11.64 14.25
CA GLN A 134 -23.18 -12.30 15.50
C GLN A 134 -22.70 -11.54 16.75
N GLY A 135 -21.98 -10.43 16.59
CA GLY A 135 -21.40 -9.67 17.70
C GLY A 135 -20.17 -10.33 18.34
N GLU A 136 -19.55 -11.30 17.67
CA GLU A 136 -18.35 -12.01 18.15
C GLU A 136 -17.07 -11.20 17.86
N LEU A 137 -16.79 -10.22 18.71
CA LEU A 137 -15.68 -9.28 18.47
C LEU A 137 -14.35 -9.67 19.15
N ASN A 138 -14.26 -10.87 19.73
CA ASN A 138 -13.17 -11.29 20.63
C ASN A 138 -12.15 -12.22 19.99
N HIS A 139 -12.08 -12.25 18.65
CA HIS A 139 -11.17 -13.12 17.90
C HIS A 139 -9.82 -12.44 17.64
N ILE A 140 -8.71 -13.18 17.80
CA ILE A 140 -7.35 -12.64 17.61
C ILE A 140 -7.16 -12.09 16.18
N ALA A 141 -7.66 -12.82 15.18
CA ALA A 141 -7.59 -12.39 13.78
C ALA A 141 -8.31 -11.05 13.56
N TYR A 142 -9.43 -10.82 14.26
CA TYR A 142 -10.15 -9.55 14.22
C TYR A 142 -9.30 -8.39 14.76
N TYR A 143 -8.68 -8.55 15.92
CA TYR A 143 -7.82 -7.51 16.48
C TYR A 143 -6.57 -7.24 15.63
N ILE A 144 -5.91 -8.28 15.10
CA ILE A 144 -4.78 -8.09 14.19
C ILE A 144 -5.22 -7.32 12.94
N HIS A 145 -6.36 -7.68 12.36
CA HIS A 145 -6.89 -7.02 11.17
C HIS A 145 -7.21 -5.54 11.42
N LEU A 146 -7.90 -5.25 12.53
CA LEU A 146 -8.25 -3.88 12.93
C LEU A 146 -7.01 -3.02 13.21
N ILE A 147 -6.02 -3.55 13.95
CA ILE A 147 -4.76 -2.85 14.21
C ILE A 147 -4.00 -2.61 12.90
N ALA A 148 -3.92 -3.62 12.02
CA ALA A 148 -3.28 -3.48 10.72
C ALA A 148 -3.98 -2.39 9.88
N TRP A 149 -5.31 -2.32 9.88
CA TRP A 149 -6.07 -1.26 9.22
C TRP A 149 -5.67 0.13 9.73
N VAL A 150 -5.62 0.35 11.06
CA VAL A 150 -5.17 1.63 11.66
C VAL A 150 -3.74 1.97 11.24
N VAL A 151 -2.83 0.99 11.29
CA VAL A 151 -1.44 1.19 10.88
C VAL A 151 -1.34 1.56 9.40
N ILE A 152 -2.12 0.94 8.51
CA ILE A 152 -2.16 1.30 7.08
C ILE A 152 -2.60 2.75 6.91
N VAL A 153 -3.66 3.20 7.60
CA VAL A 153 -4.15 4.59 7.51
C VAL A 153 -3.02 5.57 7.85
N ILE A 154 -2.38 5.39 9.02
CA ILE A 154 -1.31 6.26 9.48
C ILE A 154 -0.11 6.19 8.53
N ALA A 155 0.31 4.99 8.14
CA ALA A 155 1.47 4.79 7.29
C ALA A 155 1.25 5.34 5.87
N LEU A 156 0.02 5.27 5.34
CA LEU A 156 -0.33 5.86 4.04
C LEU A 156 -0.26 7.38 4.07
N LEU A 157 -0.81 8.03 5.11
CA LEU A 157 -0.70 9.48 5.29
C LEU A 157 0.78 9.91 5.38
N MET A 158 1.56 9.18 6.19
CA MET A 158 2.99 9.43 6.32
C MET A 158 3.75 9.16 5.01
N HIS A 159 3.34 8.16 4.23
CA HIS A 159 3.95 7.84 2.94
C HIS A 159 3.78 9.00 1.96
N LEU A 160 2.59 9.60 1.89
CA LEU A 160 2.31 10.77 1.06
C LEU A 160 3.11 11.99 1.54
N LEU A 161 3.12 12.24 2.85
CA LEU A 161 3.82 13.38 3.46
C LEU A 161 5.34 13.28 3.23
N MET A 162 5.93 12.10 3.44
CA MET A 162 7.35 11.87 3.17
C MET A 162 7.68 11.95 1.68
N SER A 163 6.80 11.46 0.82
CA SER A 163 7.00 11.56 -0.64
C SER A 163 6.99 13.00 -1.12
N ALA A 164 6.09 13.84 -0.57
CA ALA A 164 6.11 15.29 -0.80
C ALA A 164 7.39 15.94 -0.25
N LYS A 165 7.85 15.52 0.94
CA LYS A 165 9.03 16.10 1.59
C LYS A 165 10.34 15.76 0.87
N VAL A 166 10.50 14.53 0.41
CA VAL A 166 11.74 14.03 -0.20
C VAL A 166 11.79 14.29 -1.70
N GLY A 167 10.68 14.07 -2.42
CA GLY A 167 10.61 14.21 -3.88
C GLY A 167 9.95 15.48 -4.39
N GLY A 168 9.38 16.28 -3.49
CA GLY A 168 8.59 17.45 -3.85
C GLY A 168 7.22 17.09 -4.44
N PHE A 169 6.39 18.12 -4.62
CA PHE A 169 5.09 18.00 -5.29
C PHE A 169 5.18 17.45 -6.74
N PRO A 170 6.20 17.77 -7.55
CA PRO A 170 6.34 17.19 -8.89
C PRO A 170 6.44 15.66 -8.91
N LEU A 171 7.01 15.05 -7.86
CA LEU A 171 7.07 13.58 -7.77
C LEU A 171 5.67 12.98 -7.62
N LEU A 172 4.81 13.57 -6.78
CA LEU A 172 3.44 13.10 -6.60
C LEU A 172 2.64 13.21 -7.90
N LEU A 173 2.72 14.36 -8.57
CA LEU A 173 2.05 14.57 -9.85
C LEU A 173 2.56 13.63 -10.94
N SER A 174 3.84 13.26 -10.91
CA SER A 174 4.41 12.32 -11.87
C SER A 174 3.76 10.94 -11.82
N MET A 175 3.13 10.56 -10.71
CA MET A 175 2.40 9.28 -10.61
C MET A 175 1.11 9.26 -11.43
N LEU A 176 0.51 10.44 -11.68
CA LEU A 176 -0.72 10.60 -12.47
C LEU A 176 -0.45 10.83 -13.97
N ASP A 177 0.78 11.16 -14.34
CA ASP A 177 1.16 11.43 -15.71
C ASP A 177 1.24 10.12 -16.53
N ILE A 178 0.42 9.96 -17.56
CA ILE A 178 0.43 8.75 -18.40
C ILE A 178 1.48 8.81 -19.52
N THR A 179 2.16 9.94 -19.70
CA THR A 179 3.20 10.08 -20.72
C THR A 179 4.42 9.25 -20.37
N TYR A 180 5.08 8.68 -21.39
CA TYR A 180 6.24 7.81 -21.22
C TYR A 180 7.40 8.23 -22.12
N ARG A 181 8.62 7.79 -21.77
CA ARG A 181 9.80 7.94 -22.63
C ARG A 181 9.79 6.82 -23.69
N PRO A 182 10.34 7.03 -24.91
CA PRO A 182 10.31 6.01 -25.98
C PRO A 182 10.81 4.63 -25.53
N ASN A 183 11.86 4.60 -24.70
CA ASN A 183 12.43 3.36 -24.16
C ASN A 183 11.48 2.61 -23.20
N ASP A 184 10.40 3.22 -22.70
CA ASP A 184 9.39 2.61 -21.83
C ASP A 184 8.05 2.35 -22.52
N SER A 185 8.03 2.42 -23.85
CA SER A 185 6.87 2.09 -24.67
C SER A 185 6.24 0.75 -24.25
N PRO A 186 4.90 0.66 -24.15
CA PRO A 186 4.18 -0.58 -23.88
C PRO A 186 4.57 -1.74 -24.79
N ARG A 187 4.95 -1.44 -26.04
CA ARG A 187 5.42 -2.43 -27.02
C ARG A 187 6.68 -3.18 -26.56
N LEU A 188 7.49 -2.58 -25.69
CA LEU A 188 8.75 -3.16 -25.19
C LEU A 188 8.57 -3.89 -23.85
N TRP A 189 7.40 -3.83 -23.20
CA TRP A 189 7.22 -4.37 -21.86
C TRP A 189 7.48 -5.86 -21.76
N ARG A 190 6.93 -6.65 -22.71
CA ARG A 190 7.15 -8.11 -22.74
C ARG A 190 8.64 -8.44 -22.78
N GLN A 191 9.40 -7.79 -23.66
CA GLN A 191 10.84 -8.01 -23.78
C GLN A 191 11.57 -7.59 -22.50
N LYS A 192 11.21 -6.46 -21.90
CA LYS A 192 11.82 -6.01 -20.63
C LYS A 192 11.55 -6.97 -19.48
N ILE A 193 10.33 -7.51 -19.37
CA ILE A 193 9.96 -8.47 -18.34
C ILE A 193 10.78 -9.75 -18.51
N VAL A 194 10.82 -10.30 -19.74
CA VAL A 194 11.62 -11.50 -20.03
C VAL A 194 13.10 -11.28 -19.72
N ASN A 195 13.68 -10.18 -20.19
CA ASN A 195 15.07 -9.84 -19.94
C ASN A 195 15.35 -9.66 -18.44
N TRP A 196 14.38 -9.15 -17.67
CA TRP A 196 14.51 -8.98 -16.22
C TRP A 196 14.60 -10.31 -15.48
N PHE A 197 13.84 -11.32 -15.90
CA PHE A 197 13.92 -12.68 -15.34
C PHE A 197 15.15 -13.47 -15.83
N GLN A 198 15.68 -13.16 -17.02
CA GLN A 198 16.84 -13.83 -17.61
C GLN A 198 18.18 -13.29 -17.12
N LYS A 199 18.25 -12.03 -16.65
CA LYS A 199 19.42 -11.49 -15.96
C LYS A 199 19.54 -12.10 -14.56
N LYS A 200 20.08 -13.32 -14.49
CA LYS A 200 20.70 -13.87 -13.27
C LYS A 200 22.16 -13.48 -13.23
#